data_AF-A0A2U9BM48-F1
#
_entry.id   AF-A0A2U9BM48-F1
#
_cell.length_a   1.000
_cell.length_b   1.000
_cell.length_c   1.000
_cell.angle_alpha   90.00
_cell.angle_beta   90.00
_cell.angle_gamma   90.00
#
_symmetry.space_group_name_H-M   'P 1'
#
loop_
_entity.id
_entity.type
_entity.pdbx_description
1 polymer ?
#
loop_
_entity_poly.entity_id
_entity_poly.type
_entity_poly.pdbx_seq_one_letter_code
_entity_poly.pdbx_strand_id
1 'polypeptide(L)'
;MADQRRRPTPSLTVVLCFSLWFTSGQTVDFMSYFNSFEPECIEQCPAKYSTSTYGVLCYDGCEKRGYSYYWCNSRMGWDYCSPSNNVDYKGNDCRNDHPCGDYGGGYTSCYLEKGGWSKCARVEPRAMIHQTIYQKECTGECQYHESGDYFWCYTAINWDYCSPLRDHTYRDEPCHQGSTCGTNGQSYSWCYTSYFNWDYCGVISPGECMYSQSNRRKRQADNPNIICYRQDDDGNNNNNNNNNDNNNRKEPHFINRGAEEKIKKPNKKTRNAALDLINRWENQHLTGNSKSKLIRSDDLRIDNQGLANDGQCYNLQIQLNEPRAPRESTTIAQIIVPLDTSAEYMRLAFRESLRLGAKIELIDDNTPSTSSNNNNDGDNNNNKKNKKNKKCCQRRRR
;
A
#
# COMPACT_ATOMS: atom_id res chain seq x y z
N MET A 1 41.53 53.02 -20.08
CA MET A 1 41.17 54.32 -19.48
C MET A 1 39.67 54.33 -19.22
N ALA A 2 39.27 54.63 -17.97
CA ALA A 2 37.95 55.05 -17.42
C ALA A 2 36.65 54.55 -18.11
N ASP A 3 35.83 53.71 -17.48
CA ASP A 3 34.78 54.04 -16.48
C ASP A 3 33.66 54.94 -17.02
N GLN A 4 32.43 54.39 -17.09
CA GLN A 4 31.24 55.05 -16.54
C GLN A 4 30.07 54.07 -16.40
N ARG A 5 29.84 53.67 -15.15
CA ARG A 5 28.64 52.98 -14.67
C ARG A 5 27.40 53.88 -14.79
N ARG A 6 26.29 53.38 -15.34
CA ARG A 6 24.94 53.93 -15.10
C ARG A 6 24.11 52.91 -14.32
N ARG A 7 23.56 53.39 -13.19
CA ARG A 7 22.72 52.67 -12.22
C ARG A 7 21.29 52.50 -12.76
N PRO A 8 20.57 51.41 -12.42
CA PRO A 8 19.13 51.31 -12.65
C PRO A 8 18.32 51.98 -11.53
N THR A 9 17.13 52.45 -11.91
CA THR A 9 16.12 53.17 -11.12
C THR A 9 15.50 52.35 -9.98
N PRO A 10 15.07 52.97 -8.87
CA PRO A 10 14.47 52.26 -7.73
C PRO A 10 13.00 51.90 -8.00
N SER A 11 12.67 50.63 -7.77
CA SER A 11 11.28 50.14 -7.63
C SER A 11 10.82 50.40 -6.19
N LEU A 12 9.66 51.03 -6.05
CA LEU A 12 9.05 51.41 -4.78
C LEU A 12 8.29 50.21 -4.19
N THR A 13 8.87 49.51 -3.22
CA THR A 13 8.17 48.52 -2.40
C THR A 13 7.52 49.21 -1.20
N VAL A 14 6.20 49.22 -1.16
CA VAL A 14 5.42 49.65 0.01
C VAL A 14 5.42 48.51 1.02
N VAL A 15 6.19 48.65 2.09
CA VAL A 15 6.12 47.78 3.28
C VAL A 15 5.11 48.41 4.24
N LEU A 16 3.97 47.75 4.42
CA LEU A 16 3.01 48.09 5.48
C LEU A 16 3.58 47.61 6.82
N CYS A 17 4.24 48.51 7.55
CA CYS A 17 4.62 48.30 8.94
C CYS A 17 3.37 48.47 9.84
N PHE A 18 2.78 47.36 10.28
CA PHE A 18 1.91 47.39 11.46
C PHE A 18 2.79 47.51 12.71
N SER A 19 2.87 48.70 13.28
CA SER A 19 3.48 48.93 14.59
C SER A 19 2.53 48.45 15.69
N LEU A 20 2.72 47.23 16.18
CA LEU A 20 2.12 46.79 17.44
C LEU A 20 2.94 47.40 18.59
N TRP A 21 2.29 48.31 19.31
CA TRP A 21 2.76 48.84 20.59
C TRP A 21 2.64 47.74 21.64
N PHE A 22 3.77 47.20 22.11
CA PHE A 22 3.79 46.34 23.29
C PHE A 22 4.08 47.20 24.52
N THR A 23 3.06 47.36 25.37
CA THR A 23 3.25 47.78 26.76
C THR A 23 4.02 46.70 27.50
N SER A 24 5.20 47.05 28.00
CA SER A 24 6.04 46.22 28.86
C SER A 24 5.31 45.88 30.16
N GLY A 25 5.02 44.59 30.41
CA GLY A 25 4.49 44.15 31.70
C GLY A 25 3.57 42.93 31.73
N GLN A 26 3.34 42.24 30.61
CA GLN A 26 2.66 40.93 30.62
C GLN A 26 3.48 39.94 29.81
N THR A 27 4.08 38.97 30.48
CA THR A 27 4.59 37.76 29.84
C THR A 27 3.38 36.96 29.38
N VAL A 28 2.93 37.20 28.15
CA VAL A 28 2.09 36.23 27.45
C VAL A 28 2.98 35.01 27.19
N ASP A 29 2.66 33.92 27.87
CA ASP A 29 3.35 32.66 27.75
C ASP A 29 3.16 32.14 26.32
N PHE A 30 4.11 32.44 25.44
CA PHE A 30 4.09 32.10 24.01
C PHE A 30 4.10 30.57 23.79
N MET A 31 4.35 29.79 24.84
CA MET A 31 4.20 28.33 24.85
C MET A 31 2.76 27.85 25.08
N SER A 32 1.84 28.70 25.54
CA SER A 32 0.44 28.32 25.79
C SER A 32 -0.47 28.36 24.54
N TYR A 33 -0.08 29.10 23.49
CA TYR A 33 -0.88 29.22 22.26
C TYR A 33 -0.58 28.11 21.22
N PHE A 34 0.54 27.40 21.34
CA PHE A 34 0.90 26.25 20.51
C PHE A 34 0.60 24.90 21.18
N ASN A 35 0.15 24.89 22.44
CA ASN A 35 -0.14 23.66 23.20
C ASN A 35 -1.62 23.20 23.11
N SER A 36 -2.41 23.73 22.17
CA SER A 36 -3.80 23.27 21.93
C SER A 36 -4.00 22.59 20.57
N PHE A 37 -2.91 22.24 19.89
CA PHE A 37 -2.95 21.29 18.78
C PHE A 37 -2.05 20.11 19.16
N GLU A 38 -2.43 19.39 20.21
CA GLU A 38 -2.08 17.97 20.27
C GLU A 38 -2.59 17.38 18.95
N PRO A 39 -1.72 16.86 18.07
CA PRO A 39 -2.22 15.96 17.06
C PRO A 39 -2.75 14.78 17.87
N GLU A 40 -4.08 14.67 18.00
CA GLU A 40 -4.67 13.35 18.18
C GLU A 40 -3.97 12.49 17.12
N CYS A 41 -3.16 11.54 17.59
CA CYS A 41 -2.59 10.54 16.71
C CYS A 41 -3.79 9.98 15.94
N ILE A 42 -3.87 10.24 14.63
CA ILE A 42 -4.81 9.53 13.80
C ILE A 42 -4.31 8.10 13.86
N GLU A 43 -4.83 7.30 14.79
CA GLU A 43 -4.52 5.88 14.98
C GLU A 43 -4.86 5.04 13.74
N GLN A 44 -5.39 5.67 12.70
CA GLN A 44 -5.63 5.06 11.42
C GLN A 44 -4.48 5.41 10.47
N CYS A 45 -3.65 4.39 10.26
CA CYS A 45 -2.88 4.26 9.04
C CYS A 45 -3.71 4.73 7.82
N PRO A 46 -3.12 5.45 6.85
CA PRO A 46 -3.87 5.96 5.71
C PRO A 46 -4.60 4.81 5.03
N ALA A 47 -5.92 4.96 4.86
CA ALA A 47 -6.79 3.90 4.35
C ALA A 47 -7.53 4.34 3.07
N LYS A 48 -7.81 3.38 2.19
CA LYS A 48 -8.73 3.55 1.07
C LYS A 48 -10.11 3.14 1.54
N TYR A 49 -11.03 4.10 1.54
CA TYR A 49 -12.44 3.87 1.82
C TYR A 49 -13.22 3.67 0.54
N SER A 50 -14.14 2.71 0.55
CA SER A 50 -15.15 2.56 -0.50
C SER A 50 -16.52 3.02 -0.01
N THR A 51 -17.38 3.34 -0.95
CA THR A 51 -18.79 3.60 -0.70
C THR A 51 -19.57 2.29 -0.51
N SER A 52 -20.52 2.23 0.41
CA SER A 52 -21.31 1.04 0.74
C SER A 52 -22.23 0.59 -0.38
N THR A 53 -22.86 1.52 -1.10
CA THR A 53 -23.87 1.20 -2.11
C THR A 53 -23.22 0.86 -3.44
N TYR A 54 -22.27 1.68 -3.89
CA TYR A 54 -21.67 1.54 -5.22
C TYR A 54 -20.34 0.79 -5.23
N GLY A 55 -19.73 0.54 -4.07
CA GLY A 55 -18.39 -0.06 -3.97
C GLY A 55 -17.28 0.76 -4.61
N VAL A 56 -17.51 2.05 -4.91
CA VAL A 56 -16.51 2.93 -5.54
C VAL A 56 -15.64 3.61 -4.48
N LEU A 57 -14.43 4.00 -4.84
CA LEU A 57 -13.51 4.65 -3.91
C LEU A 57 -13.99 6.07 -3.54
N CYS A 58 -13.81 6.40 -2.27
CA CYS A 58 -14.02 7.74 -1.73
C CYS A 58 -12.93 8.70 -2.21
N TYR A 59 -13.31 9.93 -2.49
CA TYR A 59 -12.41 11.05 -2.76
C TYR A 59 -11.83 11.65 -1.48
N ASP A 60 -12.60 11.59 -0.40
CA ASP A 60 -12.27 12.14 0.91
C ASP A 60 -12.37 11.07 2.01
N GLY A 61 -12.07 11.47 3.25
CA GLY A 61 -12.13 10.60 4.42
C GLY A 61 -13.56 10.09 4.69
N CYS A 62 -13.64 8.89 5.26
CA CYS A 62 -14.88 8.34 5.73
C CYS A 62 -15.24 8.92 7.12
N GLU A 63 -16.07 9.97 7.14
CA GLU A 63 -16.27 10.79 8.33
C GLU A 63 -17.75 11.07 8.60
N LYS A 64 -18.07 11.46 9.85
CA LYS A 64 -19.43 11.76 10.27
C LYS A 64 -19.97 13.09 9.75
N ARG A 65 -19.13 14.13 9.62
CA ARG A 65 -19.54 15.49 9.22
C ARG A 65 -20.78 16.01 9.97
N GLY A 66 -20.84 15.76 11.28
CA GLY A 66 -21.97 16.14 12.14
C GLY A 66 -23.16 15.16 12.17
N TYR A 67 -23.10 14.04 11.46
CA TYR A 67 -24.13 13.00 11.44
C TYR A 67 -23.78 11.82 12.36
N SER A 68 -24.78 10.97 12.63
CA SER A 68 -24.60 9.72 13.39
C SER A 68 -24.03 8.56 12.57
N TYR A 69 -23.65 8.82 11.32
CA TYR A 69 -23.16 7.85 10.35
C TYR A 69 -21.97 8.41 9.58
N TYR A 70 -21.13 7.52 9.06
CA TYR A 70 -19.99 7.80 8.23
C TYR A 70 -20.35 7.74 6.75
N TRP A 71 -19.81 8.67 5.99
CA TRP A 71 -20.08 8.84 4.58
C TRP A 71 -18.90 9.56 3.91
N CYS A 72 -18.85 9.49 2.59
CA CYS A 72 -17.80 10.10 1.80
C CYS A 72 -18.35 10.53 0.44
N ASN A 73 -17.62 11.41 -0.24
CA ASN A 73 -17.89 11.78 -1.62
C ASN A 73 -17.16 10.83 -2.57
N SER A 74 -17.75 10.55 -3.72
CA SER A 74 -17.16 9.73 -4.77
C SER A 74 -17.62 10.23 -6.15
N ARG A 75 -17.13 9.57 -7.21
CA ARG A 75 -17.62 9.80 -8.58
C ARG A 75 -19.13 9.57 -8.76
N MET A 76 -19.75 8.81 -7.86
CA MET A 76 -21.21 8.55 -7.86
C MET A 76 -21.98 9.51 -6.95
N GLY A 77 -21.30 10.51 -6.37
CA GLY A 77 -21.83 11.42 -5.36
C GLY A 77 -21.58 10.94 -3.93
N TRP A 78 -22.34 11.49 -3.00
CA TRP A 78 -22.29 11.16 -1.58
C TRP A 78 -22.91 9.79 -1.31
N ASP A 79 -22.20 8.94 -0.58
CA ASP A 79 -22.70 7.64 -0.14
C ASP A 79 -22.09 7.27 1.21
N TYR A 80 -22.68 6.28 1.88
CA TYR A 80 -22.17 5.74 3.14
C TYR A 80 -20.83 5.05 2.95
N CYS A 81 -20.02 5.01 4.00
CA CYS A 81 -18.76 4.28 4.02
C CYS A 81 -18.51 3.75 5.43
N SER A 82 -17.54 2.86 5.59
CA SER A 82 -17.14 2.32 6.89
C SER A 82 -15.85 2.98 7.38
N PRO A 83 -15.77 3.39 8.67
CA PRO A 83 -14.58 4.03 9.23
C PRO A 83 -13.41 3.04 9.41
N SER A 84 -13.69 1.74 9.49
CA SER A 84 -12.71 0.69 9.69
C SER A 84 -13.17 -0.62 9.07
N ASN A 85 -12.24 -1.56 8.90
CA ASN A 85 -12.55 -2.87 8.32
C ASN A 85 -13.56 -3.62 9.20
N ASN A 86 -14.51 -4.31 8.55
CA ASN A 86 -15.55 -5.12 9.19
C ASN A 86 -16.41 -4.36 10.23
N VAL A 87 -16.64 -3.07 9.97
CA VAL A 87 -17.52 -2.20 10.76
C VAL A 87 -18.59 -1.63 9.84
N ASP A 88 -19.80 -1.41 10.34
CA ASP A 88 -20.90 -0.83 9.56
C ASP A 88 -20.73 0.69 9.39
N TYR A 89 -21.56 1.30 8.53
CA TYR A 89 -21.51 2.74 8.27
C TYR A 89 -21.85 3.63 9.48
N LYS A 90 -22.24 3.07 10.62
CA LYS A 90 -22.52 3.78 11.87
C LYS A 90 -21.44 3.54 12.92
N GLY A 91 -20.43 2.73 12.63
CA GLY A 91 -19.38 2.39 13.59
C GLY A 91 -19.69 1.18 14.48
N ASN A 92 -20.63 0.31 14.09
CA ASN A 92 -20.94 -0.92 14.82
C ASN A 92 -20.18 -2.12 14.24
N ASP A 93 -19.69 -2.99 15.11
CA ASP A 93 -18.96 -4.19 14.69
C ASP A 93 -19.85 -5.19 13.96
N CYS A 94 -19.33 -5.69 12.84
CA CYS A 94 -19.89 -6.80 12.09
C CYS A 94 -19.43 -8.13 12.71
N ARG A 95 -20.30 -9.15 12.66
CA ARG A 95 -19.93 -10.49 13.09
C ARG A 95 -18.92 -11.13 12.15
N ASN A 96 -18.08 -11.99 12.71
CA ASN A 96 -17.07 -12.72 11.93
C ASN A 96 -17.66 -13.78 10.98
N ASP A 97 -18.86 -14.30 11.24
CA ASP A 97 -19.53 -15.29 10.37
C ASP A 97 -20.35 -14.65 9.24
N HIS A 98 -20.64 -13.35 9.34
CA HIS A 98 -21.28 -12.54 8.30
C HIS A 98 -20.56 -11.18 8.22
N PRO A 99 -19.27 -11.18 7.83
CA PRO A 99 -18.46 -9.98 7.79
C PRO A 99 -18.95 -9.00 6.72
N CYS A 100 -18.32 -7.82 6.64
CA CYS A 100 -18.65 -6.90 5.56
C CYS A 100 -18.37 -7.51 4.18
N GLY A 101 -19.41 -7.63 3.36
CA GLY A 101 -19.33 -8.26 2.05
C GLY A 101 -20.55 -8.04 1.17
N ASP A 102 -20.48 -8.52 -0.08
CA ASP A 102 -21.62 -8.58 -0.97
C ASP A 102 -22.39 -9.88 -0.77
N TYR A 103 -23.66 -9.75 -0.40
CA TYR A 103 -24.59 -10.85 -0.16
C TYR A 103 -25.75 -10.85 -1.17
N GLY A 104 -25.58 -10.20 -2.33
CA GLY A 104 -26.57 -10.16 -3.42
C GLY A 104 -27.66 -9.09 -3.25
N GLY A 105 -27.49 -8.16 -2.31
CA GLY A 105 -28.46 -7.11 -1.98
C GLY A 105 -28.33 -5.81 -2.80
N GLY A 106 -27.37 -5.74 -3.74
CA GLY A 106 -27.06 -4.53 -4.51
C GLY A 106 -26.26 -3.47 -3.74
N TYR A 107 -25.78 -3.81 -2.54
CA TYR A 107 -24.86 -3.02 -1.73
C TYR A 107 -24.11 -3.95 -0.76
N THR A 108 -22.95 -3.50 -0.26
CA THR A 108 -22.20 -4.26 0.73
C THR A 108 -22.82 -4.11 2.12
N SER A 109 -22.94 -5.24 2.82
CA SER A 109 -23.62 -5.30 4.12
C SER A 109 -22.95 -6.31 5.04
N CYS A 110 -23.33 -6.29 6.32
CA CYS A 110 -22.90 -7.26 7.30
C CYS A 110 -24.00 -7.50 8.33
N TYR A 111 -23.88 -8.60 9.08
CA TYR A 111 -24.74 -8.84 10.23
C TYR A 111 -24.06 -8.33 11.50
N LEU A 112 -24.73 -7.48 12.26
CA LEU A 112 -24.15 -6.86 13.45
C LEU A 112 -24.07 -7.82 14.63
N GLU A 113 -23.09 -7.63 15.52
CA GLU A 113 -23.01 -8.42 16.77
C GLU A 113 -24.26 -8.25 17.64
N LYS A 114 -24.81 -7.04 17.69
CA LYS A 114 -26.08 -6.71 18.38
C LYS A 114 -27.34 -7.18 17.66
N GLY A 115 -27.20 -7.80 16.49
CA GLY A 115 -28.30 -8.28 15.65
C GLY A 115 -28.69 -7.30 14.54
N GLY A 116 -29.24 -7.88 13.45
CA GLY A 116 -29.73 -7.15 12.28
C GLY A 116 -28.68 -6.94 11.18
N TRP A 117 -29.18 -6.73 9.96
CA TRP A 117 -28.35 -6.38 8.80
C TRP A 117 -28.11 -4.87 8.74
N SER A 118 -26.88 -4.48 8.42
CA SER A 118 -26.50 -3.08 8.23
C SER A 118 -25.60 -2.91 7.03
N LYS A 119 -25.61 -1.72 6.43
CA LYS A 119 -24.68 -1.36 5.36
C LYS A 119 -23.27 -1.27 5.92
N CYS A 120 -22.31 -1.76 5.18
CA CYS A 120 -20.91 -1.56 5.49
C CYS A 120 -20.19 -1.20 4.19
N ALA A 121 -18.91 -0.89 4.25
CA ALA A 121 -18.10 -0.74 3.07
C ALA A 121 -16.72 -1.33 3.32
N ARG A 122 -16.04 -1.62 2.23
CA ARG A 122 -14.67 -2.09 2.26
C ARG A 122 -13.74 -0.96 2.71
N VAL A 123 -12.80 -1.31 3.57
CA VAL A 123 -11.69 -0.45 3.98
C VAL A 123 -10.40 -1.24 3.74
N GLU A 124 -9.50 -0.67 2.95
CA GLU A 124 -8.19 -1.26 2.69
C GLU A 124 -7.07 -0.37 3.20
N PRO A 125 -5.94 -0.95 3.63
CA PRO A 125 -4.74 -0.15 3.87
C PRO A 125 -4.33 0.60 2.61
N ARG A 126 -3.78 1.82 2.73
CA ARG A 126 -3.03 2.47 1.64
C ARG A 126 -1.58 2.00 1.76
N ALA A 127 -1.23 0.92 1.07
CA ALA A 127 0.16 0.48 1.04
C ALA A 127 1.07 1.56 0.43
N MET A 128 0.62 2.17 -0.67
CA MET A 128 1.33 3.18 -1.42
C MET A 128 0.37 4.27 -1.90
N ILE A 129 0.77 5.54 -1.75
CA ILE A 129 -0.01 6.69 -2.21
C ILE A 129 0.52 7.11 -3.57
N HIS A 130 -0.33 7.01 -4.60
CA HIS A 130 0.00 7.46 -5.94
C HIS A 130 -0.39 8.91 -6.08
N GLN A 131 0.51 9.72 -6.57
CA GLN A 131 0.22 11.09 -6.94
C GLN A 131 0.36 11.27 -8.44
N THR A 132 -0.36 12.26 -8.93
CA THR A 132 -0.29 12.69 -10.32
C THR A 132 0.97 13.52 -10.57
N ILE A 133 1.22 13.87 -11.84
CA ILE A 133 2.33 14.74 -12.24
C ILE A 133 2.25 16.15 -11.63
N TYR A 134 1.10 16.57 -11.09
CA TYR A 134 0.90 17.83 -10.35
C TYR A 134 0.67 17.60 -8.85
N GLN A 135 1.16 16.47 -8.31
CA GLN A 135 1.16 16.15 -6.88
C GLN A 135 -0.26 16.06 -6.26
N LYS A 136 -1.28 15.83 -7.09
CA LYS A 136 -2.63 15.52 -6.62
C LYS A 136 -2.74 14.03 -6.35
N GLU A 137 -3.26 13.65 -5.21
CA GLU A 137 -3.44 12.25 -4.84
C GLU A 137 -4.45 11.57 -5.78
N CYS A 138 -4.08 10.37 -6.24
CA CYS A 138 -4.97 9.48 -6.96
C CYS A 138 -6.00 8.91 -5.99
N THR A 139 -7.28 9.06 -6.32
CA THR A 139 -8.38 8.50 -5.53
C THR A 139 -8.54 6.99 -5.76
N GLY A 140 -7.86 6.43 -6.76
CA GLY A 140 -7.82 5.01 -7.04
C GLY A 140 -6.51 4.58 -7.70
N GLU A 141 -6.52 3.41 -8.34
CA GLU A 141 -5.33 2.87 -8.98
C GLU A 141 -4.85 3.74 -10.16
N CYS A 142 -3.55 3.72 -10.40
CA CYS A 142 -2.92 4.35 -11.55
C CYS A 142 -3.07 3.45 -12.79
N GLN A 143 -4.13 3.66 -13.55
CA GLN A 143 -4.62 2.80 -14.63
C GLN A 143 -3.87 3.00 -15.94
N TYR A 144 -3.70 1.93 -16.72
CA TYR A 144 -3.07 2.01 -18.03
C TYR A 144 -4.11 2.30 -19.12
N HIS A 145 -3.82 3.28 -19.97
CA HIS A 145 -4.62 3.58 -21.15
C HIS A 145 -3.89 3.10 -22.42
N GLU A 146 -4.23 1.91 -22.91
CA GLU A 146 -3.50 1.26 -24.01
C GLU A 146 -3.42 2.12 -25.28
N SER A 147 -4.53 2.77 -25.67
CA SER A 147 -4.55 3.60 -26.89
C SER A 147 -3.65 4.83 -26.80
N GLY A 148 -3.38 5.34 -25.59
CA GLY A 148 -2.53 6.51 -25.38
C GLY A 148 -1.10 6.20 -24.96
N ASP A 149 -0.82 4.94 -24.61
CA ASP A 149 0.41 4.46 -23.97
C ASP A 149 0.83 5.35 -22.79
N TYR A 150 -0.09 5.53 -21.84
CA TYR A 150 0.17 6.27 -20.60
C TYR A 150 -0.65 5.74 -19.43
N PHE A 151 -0.22 6.11 -18.23
CA PHE A 151 -0.92 5.86 -16.98
C PHE A 151 -1.60 7.10 -16.44
N TRP A 152 -2.77 6.91 -15.85
CA TRP A 152 -3.61 7.99 -15.34
C TRP A 152 -4.47 7.54 -14.17
N CYS A 153 -4.95 8.49 -13.38
CA CYS A 153 -5.87 8.23 -12.28
C CYS A 153 -6.86 9.38 -12.13
N TYR A 154 -7.97 9.11 -11.45
CA TYR A 154 -8.85 10.17 -10.97
C TYR A 154 -8.27 10.82 -9.72
N THR A 155 -8.52 12.11 -9.60
CA THR A 155 -8.33 12.96 -8.43
C THR A 155 -9.73 13.36 -7.91
N ALA A 156 -9.78 14.14 -6.83
CA ALA A 156 -11.05 14.64 -6.31
C ALA A 156 -11.82 15.56 -7.29
N ILE A 157 -11.14 16.17 -8.28
CA ILE A 157 -11.75 17.19 -9.16
C ILE A 157 -11.73 16.84 -10.66
N ASN A 158 -10.80 16.00 -11.11
CA ASN A 158 -10.66 15.58 -12.51
C ASN A 158 -9.81 14.30 -12.59
N TRP A 159 -9.31 13.93 -13.76
CA TRP A 159 -8.24 12.94 -13.92
C TRP A 159 -6.92 13.61 -14.29
N ASP A 160 -5.80 12.90 -14.07
CA ASP A 160 -4.47 13.35 -14.47
C ASP A 160 -3.50 12.17 -14.64
N TYR A 161 -2.31 12.43 -15.18
CA TYR A 161 -1.26 11.43 -15.37
C TYR A 161 -0.61 11.04 -14.05
N CYS A 162 -0.30 9.76 -13.88
CA CYS A 162 0.37 9.21 -12.71
C CYS A 162 1.40 8.16 -13.15
N SER A 163 2.32 7.78 -12.26
CA SER A 163 3.29 6.72 -12.53
C SER A 163 2.82 5.39 -11.92
N PRO A 164 2.97 4.26 -12.63
CA PRO A 164 2.56 2.95 -12.11
C PRO A 164 3.57 2.33 -11.13
N LEU A 165 4.83 2.77 -11.21
CA LEU A 165 5.96 2.30 -10.42
C LEU A 165 6.75 3.50 -9.91
N ARG A 166 7.44 3.33 -8.77
CA ARG A 166 8.30 4.38 -8.21
C ARG A 166 9.45 4.65 -9.16
N ASP A 167 9.81 5.93 -9.31
CA ASP A 167 10.90 6.38 -10.19
C ASP A 167 10.73 5.89 -11.62
N HIS A 168 9.48 5.83 -12.08
CA HIS A 168 9.11 5.66 -13.47
C HIS A 168 8.30 6.86 -13.93
N THR A 169 8.31 7.14 -15.22
CA THR A 169 7.49 8.19 -15.82
C THR A 169 6.03 7.76 -15.91
N TYR A 170 5.16 8.71 -16.27
CA TYR A 170 3.75 8.41 -16.54
C TYR A 170 3.54 7.44 -17.73
N ARG A 171 4.60 7.14 -18.49
CA ARG A 171 4.63 6.14 -19.57
C ARG A 171 5.42 4.90 -19.19
N ASP A 172 5.70 4.68 -17.90
CA ASP A 172 6.47 3.54 -17.41
C ASP A 172 7.91 3.46 -17.96
N GLU A 173 8.53 4.60 -18.26
CA GLU A 173 9.96 4.67 -18.54
C GLU A 173 10.74 4.83 -17.22
N PRO A 174 11.79 4.03 -16.98
CA PRO A 174 12.58 4.14 -15.76
C PRO A 174 13.36 5.46 -15.71
N CYS A 175 13.23 6.17 -14.61
CA CYS A 175 14.07 7.31 -14.30
C CYS A 175 15.54 6.87 -14.14
N HIS A 176 16.46 7.73 -14.57
CA HIS A 176 17.90 7.55 -14.47
C HIS A 176 18.35 7.56 -13.00
N GLN A 177 19.42 6.82 -12.70
CA GLN A 177 20.00 6.77 -11.36
C GLN A 177 20.44 8.17 -10.89
N GLY A 178 19.91 8.62 -9.74
CA GLY A 178 20.20 9.96 -9.21
C GLY A 178 19.25 11.07 -9.71
N SER A 179 18.30 10.75 -10.58
CA SER A 179 17.19 11.62 -10.94
C SER A 179 15.87 10.94 -10.55
N THR A 180 15.61 10.77 -9.26
CA THR A 180 14.33 10.23 -8.77
C THR A 180 13.17 11.12 -9.18
N CYS A 181 11.98 10.54 -9.27
CA CYS A 181 10.79 11.30 -9.59
C CYS A 181 10.53 12.37 -8.51
N GLY A 182 10.43 13.64 -8.92
CA GLY A 182 10.21 14.73 -7.98
C GLY A 182 9.96 16.08 -8.67
N THR A 183 9.62 17.10 -7.89
CA THR A 183 9.26 18.42 -8.42
C THR A 183 10.48 19.20 -8.91
N ASN A 184 11.64 19.03 -8.28
CA ASN A 184 12.87 19.75 -8.62
C ASN A 184 12.64 21.27 -8.74
N GLY A 185 11.84 21.84 -7.83
CA GLY A 185 11.49 23.26 -7.80
C GLY A 185 10.37 23.70 -8.76
N GLN A 186 9.74 22.77 -9.47
CA GLN A 186 8.62 23.03 -10.38
C GLN A 186 7.26 22.75 -9.73
N SER A 187 6.19 23.21 -10.37
CA SER A 187 4.81 22.88 -9.98
C SER A 187 4.34 21.49 -10.44
N TYR A 188 5.23 20.73 -11.10
CA TYR A 188 4.99 19.39 -11.59
C TYR A 188 6.21 18.50 -11.29
N SER A 189 6.01 17.19 -11.27
CA SER A 189 7.05 16.21 -11.04
C SER A 189 7.55 15.57 -12.32
N TRP A 190 8.86 15.38 -12.40
CA TRP A 190 9.56 14.90 -13.57
C TRP A 190 10.88 14.22 -13.17
N CYS A 191 11.47 13.51 -14.12
CA CYS A 191 12.80 12.94 -14.00
C CYS A 191 13.51 12.87 -15.36
N TYR A 192 14.83 12.73 -15.35
CA TYR A 192 15.55 12.22 -16.52
C TYR A 192 15.36 10.72 -16.63
N THR A 193 15.14 10.24 -17.85
CA THR A 193 15.01 8.82 -18.18
C THR A 193 16.38 8.21 -18.48
N SER A 194 16.44 6.88 -18.47
CA SER A 194 17.65 6.11 -18.79
C SER A 194 18.23 6.38 -20.20
N TYR A 195 17.48 7.06 -21.08
CA TYR A 195 17.93 7.50 -22.41
C TYR A 195 18.30 8.99 -22.47
N PHE A 196 18.56 9.61 -21.31
CA PHE A 196 18.95 11.02 -21.14
C PHE A 196 17.95 12.07 -21.66
N ASN A 197 16.67 11.70 -21.81
CA ASN A 197 15.57 12.65 -22.05
C ASN A 197 14.82 12.93 -20.75
N TRP A 198 14.28 14.13 -20.58
CA TRP A 198 13.37 14.44 -19.47
C TRP A 198 11.95 13.96 -19.79
N ASP A 199 11.20 13.54 -18.78
CA ASP A 199 9.79 13.16 -18.91
C ASP A 199 9.05 13.34 -17.57
N TYR A 200 7.72 13.44 -17.61
CA TYR A 200 6.89 13.64 -16.43
C TYR A 200 6.70 12.35 -15.63
N CYS A 201 6.54 12.47 -14.32
CA CYS A 201 6.33 11.33 -13.46
C CYS A 201 5.42 11.71 -12.29
N GLY A 202 4.59 10.77 -11.84
CA GLY A 202 3.84 10.89 -10.59
C GLY A 202 4.69 10.38 -9.42
N VAL A 203 4.74 11.14 -8.33
CA VAL A 203 5.43 10.70 -7.11
C VAL A 203 4.62 9.57 -6.46
N ILE A 204 5.30 8.52 -6.00
CA ILE A 204 4.67 7.45 -5.20
C ILE A 204 5.28 7.45 -3.81
N SER A 205 4.54 8.01 -2.85
CA SER A 205 4.97 8.11 -1.46
C SER A 205 4.59 6.86 -0.68
N PRO A 206 5.38 6.51 0.36
CA PRO A 206 4.94 5.56 1.38
C PRO A 206 3.54 5.91 1.86
N GLY A 207 2.64 4.93 1.86
CA GLY A 207 1.45 4.98 2.70
C GLY A 207 1.81 4.31 4.02
N GLU A 208 1.33 3.09 4.21
CA GLU A 208 1.73 2.22 5.32
C GLU A 208 3.07 1.52 5.10
N CYS A 209 3.52 1.37 3.85
CA CYS A 209 4.75 0.63 3.54
C CYS A 209 5.96 1.56 3.43
N MET A 210 6.97 1.33 4.27
CA MET A 210 8.27 1.98 4.21
C MET A 210 9.30 1.08 3.52
N TYR A 211 10.02 1.63 2.53
CA TYR A 211 11.10 0.90 1.87
C TYR A 211 12.34 0.89 2.76
N SER A 212 13.05 -0.24 2.80
CA SER A 212 14.33 -0.31 3.50
C SER A 212 15.32 0.63 2.80
N GLN A 213 15.76 1.70 3.48
CA GLN A 213 16.83 2.52 2.94
C GLN A 213 18.09 1.65 2.91
N SER A 214 18.65 1.45 1.73
CA SER A 214 19.91 0.72 1.52
C SER A 214 21.12 1.52 2.02
N ASN A 215 21.10 1.90 3.30
CA ASN A 215 22.33 2.25 4.00
C ASN A 215 23.17 0.98 3.99
N ARG A 216 24.33 1.03 3.31
CA ARG A 216 25.32 -0.05 3.28
C ARG A 216 25.71 -0.44 4.71
N ARG A 217 24.95 -1.34 5.33
CA ARG A 217 25.34 -2.00 6.57
C ARG A 217 26.30 -3.12 6.17
N LYS A 218 27.40 -3.24 6.92
CA LYS A 218 28.36 -4.34 6.80
C LYS A 218 27.59 -5.65 6.74
N ARG A 219 27.97 -6.51 5.79
CA ARG A 219 27.41 -7.85 5.54
C ARG A 219 27.15 -8.57 6.86
N GLN A 220 25.88 -8.67 7.24
CA GLN A 220 25.39 -9.62 8.24
C GLN A 220 24.69 -10.72 7.44
N ALA A 221 25.03 -11.98 7.71
CA ALA A 221 24.74 -13.10 6.80
C ALA A 221 23.25 -13.49 6.70
N ASP A 222 22.39 -12.97 7.57
CA ASP A 222 21.00 -13.44 7.70
C ASP A 222 19.94 -12.35 7.55
N ASN A 223 20.24 -11.19 6.94
CA ASN A 223 19.20 -10.21 6.70
C ASN A 223 18.41 -10.58 5.43
N PRO A 224 17.11 -10.95 5.51
CA PRO A 224 16.30 -11.15 4.32
C PRO A 224 16.35 -9.89 3.46
N ASN A 225 16.26 -10.06 2.14
CA ASN A 225 16.34 -8.96 1.18
C ASN A 225 15.00 -8.19 1.20
N ILE A 226 14.73 -7.50 2.32
CA ILE A 226 13.48 -6.79 2.64
C ILE A 226 13.33 -5.61 1.69
N ILE A 227 12.25 -5.61 0.92
CA ILE A 227 11.90 -4.56 -0.03
C ILE A 227 11.23 -3.41 0.71
N CYS A 228 10.16 -3.73 1.42
CA CYS A 228 9.43 -2.80 2.28
C CYS A 228 8.82 -3.54 3.47
N TYR A 229 8.55 -2.80 4.53
CA TYR A 229 7.91 -3.25 5.76
C TYR A 229 6.84 -2.23 6.17
N ARG A 230 5.86 -2.66 6.94
CA ARG A 230 4.84 -1.79 7.53
C ARG A 230 5.24 -1.48 8.96
N GLN A 231 5.65 -0.25 9.22
CA GLN A 231 5.75 0.23 10.59
C GLN A 231 4.36 0.76 10.96
N ASP A 232 3.65 0.16 11.92
CA ASP A 232 2.70 1.02 12.63
C ASP A 232 3.49 1.83 13.66
N ASP A 233 3.27 3.14 13.66
CA ASP A 233 3.84 4.02 14.65
C ASP A 233 2.89 3.98 15.85
N ASP A 234 3.26 3.22 16.88
CA ASP A 234 2.74 3.55 18.20
C ASP A 234 3.44 4.85 18.59
N GLY A 235 2.67 5.91 18.82
CA GLY A 235 3.13 7.15 19.45
C GLY A 235 3.64 6.97 20.88
N ASN A 236 4.18 5.81 21.25
CA ASN A 236 4.77 5.55 22.55
C ASN A 236 6.23 6.02 22.58
N ASN A 237 6.44 7.32 22.46
CA ASN A 237 7.69 7.97 22.86
C ASN A 237 7.69 8.25 24.38
N ASN A 238 7.07 7.38 25.18
CA ASN A 238 7.33 7.35 26.61
C ASN A 238 8.47 6.36 26.87
N ASN A 239 9.66 6.91 27.05
CA ASN A 239 10.71 6.29 27.84
C ASN A 239 10.20 6.07 29.27
N ASN A 240 9.38 5.05 29.46
CA ASN A 240 9.11 4.45 30.76
C ASN A 240 9.08 2.93 30.54
N ASN A 241 10.25 2.34 30.73
CA ASN A 241 10.39 0.91 30.97
C ASN A 241 9.45 0.52 32.11
N ASN A 242 8.35 -0.15 31.75
CA ASN A 242 7.66 -1.21 32.49
C ASN A 242 6.19 -1.23 32.05
N ASN A 243 5.87 -2.03 31.03
CA ASN A 243 4.73 -2.95 31.06
C ASN A 243 4.76 -3.87 29.82
N ASN A 244 4.72 -5.18 30.08
CA ASN A 244 4.61 -6.27 29.12
C ASN A 244 3.18 -6.31 28.53
N ASP A 245 2.81 -5.32 27.73
CA ASP A 245 1.65 -5.43 26.85
C ASP A 245 2.14 -5.91 25.49
N ASN A 246 2.24 -7.24 25.37
CA ASN A 246 2.42 -7.94 24.10
C ASN A 246 1.16 -7.75 23.24
N ASN A 247 0.99 -6.56 22.66
CA ASN A 247 0.15 -6.40 21.50
C ASN A 247 0.89 -7.09 20.35
N ASN A 248 0.33 -8.22 19.90
CA ASN A 248 0.76 -8.96 18.71
C ASN A 248 0.66 -8.05 17.48
N ARG A 249 1.64 -7.16 17.30
CA ARG A 249 1.76 -6.28 16.14
C ARG A 249 2.18 -7.14 14.96
N LYS A 250 1.34 -7.17 13.91
CA LYS A 250 1.67 -7.86 12.66
C LYS A 250 2.48 -6.90 11.80
N GLU A 251 3.79 -7.10 11.74
CA GLU A 251 4.66 -6.39 10.81
C GLU A 251 4.83 -7.26 9.55
N PRO A 252 4.13 -6.94 8.43
CA PRO A 252 4.33 -7.60 7.16
C PRO A 252 5.62 -7.13 6.49
N HIS A 253 6.47 -8.09 6.12
CA HIS A 253 7.71 -7.89 5.38
C HIS A 253 7.60 -8.44 3.96
N PHE A 254 7.92 -7.62 2.96
CA PHE A 254 7.99 -8.04 1.56
C PHE A 254 9.42 -8.48 1.25
N ILE A 255 9.62 -9.78 1.05
CA ILE A 255 10.95 -10.38 0.91
C ILE A 255 11.15 -10.84 -0.53
N ASN A 256 12.26 -10.39 -1.14
CA ASN A 256 12.72 -10.93 -2.40
C ASN A 256 13.39 -12.30 -2.17
N ARG A 257 12.75 -13.38 -2.65
CA ARG A 257 13.29 -14.75 -2.58
C ARG A 257 14.14 -15.14 -3.79
N GLY A 258 14.44 -14.20 -4.68
CA GLY A 258 15.20 -14.45 -5.89
C GLY A 258 14.43 -15.26 -6.94
N ALA A 259 15.13 -15.61 -8.01
CA ALA A 259 14.60 -16.37 -9.15
C ALA A 259 14.89 -17.87 -8.96
N GLU A 260 14.23 -18.53 -7.99
CA GLU A 260 14.22 -20.00 -7.92
C GLU A 260 13.42 -20.61 -9.10
N GLU A 261 12.46 -19.85 -9.63
CA GLU A 261 11.74 -20.15 -10.87
C GLU A 261 12.16 -19.15 -11.97
N LYS A 262 12.26 -19.60 -13.24
CA LYS A 262 12.56 -18.71 -14.38
C LYS A 262 11.40 -17.73 -14.58
N ILE A 263 11.39 -16.58 -13.92
CA ILE A 263 10.45 -15.50 -14.22
C ILE A 263 10.91 -14.80 -15.50
N LYS A 264 10.04 -14.77 -16.51
CA LYS A 264 10.32 -14.15 -17.82
C LYS A 264 10.23 -12.64 -17.68
N LYS A 265 11.26 -11.92 -18.14
CA LYS A 265 11.24 -10.45 -18.18
C LYS A 265 10.33 -9.99 -19.33
N PRO A 266 9.20 -9.30 -19.06
CA PRO A 266 8.31 -8.84 -20.11
C PRO A 266 8.90 -7.63 -20.85
N ASN A 267 8.46 -7.42 -22.10
CA ASN A 267 8.66 -6.14 -22.78
C ASN A 267 7.74 -5.05 -22.17
N LYS A 268 7.93 -3.78 -22.57
CA LYS A 268 7.16 -2.65 -22.03
C LYS A 268 5.65 -2.82 -22.18
N LYS A 269 5.16 -3.20 -23.37
CA LYS A 269 3.71 -3.37 -23.62
C LYS A 269 3.13 -4.44 -22.69
N THR A 270 3.78 -5.59 -22.58
CA THR A 270 3.37 -6.68 -21.70
C THR A 270 3.43 -6.27 -20.22
N ARG A 271 4.45 -5.50 -19.82
CA ARG A 271 4.58 -4.96 -18.46
C ARG A 271 3.44 -4.01 -18.13
N ASN A 272 3.09 -3.10 -19.03
CA ASN A 272 1.98 -2.17 -18.86
C ASN A 272 0.63 -2.89 -18.75
N ALA A 273 0.40 -3.89 -19.61
CA ALA A 273 -0.78 -4.74 -19.53
C ALA A 273 -0.85 -5.53 -18.20
N ALA A 274 0.30 -5.98 -17.68
CA ALA A 274 0.37 -6.66 -16.39
C ALA A 274 0.07 -5.70 -15.22
N LEU A 275 0.59 -4.47 -15.25
CA LEU A 275 0.29 -3.42 -14.27
C LEU A 275 -1.20 -3.10 -14.25
N ASP A 276 -1.85 -3.01 -15.41
CA ASP A 276 -3.30 -2.85 -15.50
C ASP A 276 -4.07 -4.05 -14.92
N LEU A 277 -3.62 -5.26 -15.22
CA LEU A 277 -4.23 -6.48 -14.68
C LEU A 277 -4.12 -6.53 -13.15
N ILE A 278 -2.98 -6.08 -12.59
CA ILE A 278 -2.76 -5.93 -11.15
C ILE A 278 -3.74 -4.92 -10.56
N ASN A 279 -3.98 -3.78 -11.21
CA ASN A 279 -4.91 -2.75 -10.72
C ASN A 279 -6.35 -3.24 -10.59
N ARG A 280 -6.73 -4.26 -11.36
CA ARG A 280 -8.06 -4.89 -11.31
C ARG A 280 -8.17 -6.03 -10.30
N TRP A 281 -7.06 -6.39 -9.64
CA TRP A 281 -7.05 -7.50 -8.69
C TRP A 281 -7.91 -7.20 -7.46
N GLU A 282 -8.79 -8.14 -7.13
CA GLU A 282 -9.55 -8.16 -5.88
C GLU A 282 -9.63 -9.57 -5.29
N ASN A 283 -9.60 -9.66 -3.96
CA ASN A 283 -9.48 -10.95 -3.24
C ASN A 283 -10.72 -11.84 -3.33
N GLN A 284 -11.85 -11.31 -3.81
CA GLN A 284 -13.11 -12.05 -3.96
C GLN A 284 -13.00 -13.32 -4.84
N HIS A 285 -11.97 -13.41 -5.68
CA HIS A 285 -11.75 -14.54 -6.58
C HIS A 285 -10.93 -15.68 -5.95
N LEU A 286 -10.34 -15.46 -4.77
CA LEU A 286 -9.45 -16.43 -4.12
C LEU A 286 -10.21 -17.62 -3.56
N THR A 287 -9.63 -18.80 -3.76
CA THR A 287 -10.10 -20.05 -3.18
C THR A 287 -8.90 -20.83 -2.66
N GLY A 288 -9.11 -21.74 -1.72
CA GLY A 288 -8.03 -22.61 -1.22
C GLY A 288 -7.52 -23.65 -2.25
N ASN A 289 -8.13 -23.73 -3.44
CA ASN A 289 -7.76 -24.68 -4.48
C ASN A 289 -7.00 -23.98 -5.61
N SER A 290 -6.16 -24.73 -6.32
CA SER A 290 -5.57 -24.24 -7.55
C SER A 290 -6.66 -23.86 -8.56
N LYS A 291 -6.53 -22.68 -9.16
CA LYS A 291 -7.51 -22.14 -10.08
C LYS A 291 -6.83 -21.16 -11.03
N SER A 292 -6.93 -21.45 -12.31
CA SER A 292 -6.43 -20.57 -13.36
C SER A 292 -7.48 -19.52 -13.76
N LYS A 293 -7.02 -18.40 -14.33
CA LYS A 293 -7.84 -17.31 -14.88
C LYS A 293 -8.76 -16.70 -13.81
N LEU A 294 -8.20 -16.45 -12.61
CA LEU A 294 -8.91 -15.69 -11.57
C LEU A 294 -9.33 -14.32 -12.09
N ILE A 295 -8.41 -13.67 -12.80
CA ILE A 295 -8.67 -12.55 -13.69
C ILE A 295 -7.85 -12.74 -14.97
N ARG A 296 -8.36 -12.23 -16.10
CA ARG A 296 -7.68 -12.33 -17.39
C ARG A 296 -7.83 -11.07 -18.24
N SER A 297 -6.90 -10.92 -19.16
CA SER A 297 -6.96 -10.11 -20.37
C SER A 297 -6.73 -11.02 -21.57
N ASP A 298 -6.57 -10.46 -22.76
CA ASP A 298 -6.26 -11.24 -23.96
C ASP A 298 -4.88 -11.90 -23.85
N ASP A 299 -3.88 -11.15 -23.38
CA ASP A 299 -2.48 -11.62 -23.36
C ASP A 299 -2.02 -12.19 -22.01
N LEU A 300 -2.72 -11.88 -20.92
CA LEU A 300 -2.29 -12.19 -19.55
C LEU A 300 -3.41 -12.77 -18.69
N ARG A 301 -3.03 -13.52 -17.66
CA ARG A 301 -3.94 -14.00 -16.60
C ARG A 301 -3.24 -14.03 -15.25
N ILE A 302 -4.04 -13.96 -14.18
CA ILE A 302 -3.59 -14.30 -12.83
C ILE A 302 -4.13 -15.68 -12.46
N ASP A 303 -3.24 -16.56 -12.05
CA ASP A 303 -3.51 -17.93 -11.65
C ASP A 303 -3.16 -18.14 -10.18
N ASN A 304 -3.97 -18.93 -9.48
CA ASN A 304 -3.63 -19.52 -8.19
C ASN A 304 -3.07 -20.92 -8.41
N GLN A 305 -1.81 -21.13 -8.05
CA GLN A 305 -1.11 -22.42 -8.14
C GLN A 305 -1.46 -23.36 -6.98
N GLY A 306 -2.33 -22.94 -6.07
CA GLY A 306 -2.72 -23.65 -4.87
C GLY A 306 -2.07 -23.04 -3.63
N LEU A 307 -2.19 -23.75 -2.51
CA LEU A 307 -1.63 -23.29 -1.25
C LEU A 307 -0.16 -23.69 -1.11
N ALA A 308 0.63 -22.78 -0.58
CA ALA A 308 2.02 -22.97 -0.17
C ALA A 308 2.13 -22.93 1.37
N ASN A 309 3.34 -23.14 1.89
CA ASN A 309 3.69 -23.04 3.32
C ASN A 309 2.66 -23.78 4.20
N ASP A 310 2.56 -25.10 4.00
CA ASP A 310 1.65 -26.00 4.73
C ASP A 310 0.16 -25.59 4.72
N GLY A 311 -0.28 -24.90 3.66
CA GLY A 311 -1.66 -24.49 3.50
C GLY A 311 -1.98 -23.09 4.04
N GLN A 312 -0.95 -22.32 4.44
CA GLN A 312 -1.14 -21.00 5.08
C GLN A 312 -0.94 -19.83 4.12
N CYS A 313 -0.49 -20.07 2.90
CA CYS A 313 -0.24 -19.01 1.94
C CYS A 313 -0.85 -19.34 0.57
N TYR A 314 -1.31 -18.32 -0.14
CA TYR A 314 -1.60 -18.41 -1.57
C TYR A 314 -0.31 -18.34 -2.37
N ASN A 315 -0.19 -19.15 -3.43
CA ASN A 315 0.86 -19.03 -4.44
C ASN A 315 0.23 -18.52 -5.74
N LEU A 316 0.42 -17.23 -6.03
CA LEU A 316 -0.23 -16.56 -7.15
C LEU A 316 0.79 -16.18 -8.22
N GLN A 317 0.41 -16.31 -9.49
CA GLN A 317 1.28 -16.04 -10.63
C GLN A 317 0.56 -15.22 -11.70
N ILE A 318 1.27 -14.25 -12.29
CA ILE A 318 0.86 -13.61 -13.55
C ILE A 318 1.53 -14.37 -14.69
N GLN A 319 0.72 -14.87 -15.62
CA GLN A 319 1.19 -15.69 -16.74
C GLN A 319 0.71 -15.15 -18.10
N LEU A 320 1.53 -15.38 -19.13
CA LEU A 320 1.18 -15.13 -20.53
C LEU A 320 0.15 -16.16 -21.03
N ASN A 321 -0.80 -15.70 -21.83
CA ASN A 321 -1.81 -16.52 -22.53
C ASN A 321 -1.28 -17.12 -23.83
N GLU A 322 -0.02 -17.56 -23.82
CA GLU A 322 0.63 -18.20 -24.97
C GLU A 322 0.99 -19.66 -24.65
N PRO A 323 1.08 -20.54 -25.66
CA PRO A 323 1.63 -21.88 -25.49
C PRO A 323 3.05 -21.81 -24.93
N ARG A 324 3.33 -22.60 -23.90
CA ARG A 324 4.65 -22.68 -23.30
C ARG A 324 5.64 -23.35 -24.26
N ALA A 325 6.67 -22.63 -24.69
CA ALA A 325 7.80 -23.24 -25.40
C ALA A 325 8.61 -24.17 -24.45
N PRO A 326 9.25 -25.23 -24.98
CA PRO A 326 10.06 -26.13 -24.16
C PRO A 326 11.13 -25.37 -23.36
N ARG A 327 11.19 -25.60 -22.03
CA ARG A 327 12.14 -24.97 -21.08
C ARG A 327 11.98 -23.46 -20.86
N GLU A 328 10.95 -22.83 -21.43
CA GLU A 328 10.57 -21.45 -21.13
C GLU A 328 9.48 -21.40 -20.06
N SER A 329 9.34 -20.26 -19.41
CA SER A 329 8.27 -19.99 -18.45
C SER A 329 7.35 -18.93 -19.04
N THR A 330 6.05 -19.09 -18.82
CA THR A 330 5.05 -18.07 -19.13
C THR A 330 4.83 -17.12 -17.95
N THR A 331 5.41 -17.40 -16.78
CA THR A 331 5.28 -16.59 -15.56
C THR A 331 6.14 -15.34 -15.66
N ILE A 332 5.53 -14.17 -15.47
CA ILE A 332 6.20 -12.86 -15.48
C ILE A 332 6.21 -12.18 -14.10
N ALA A 333 5.40 -12.66 -13.16
CA ALA A 333 5.41 -12.26 -11.75
C ALA A 333 4.84 -13.39 -10.87
N GLN A 334 5.32 -13.51 -9.64
CA GLN A 334 4.89 -14.51 -8.67
C GLN A 334 4.97 -13.96 -7.25
N ILE A 335 3.92 -14.23 -6.47
CA ILE A 335 3.85 -13.88 -5.05
C ILE A 335 3.42 -15.06 -4.19
N ILE A 336 3.96 -15.12 -2.96
CA ILE A 336 3.51 -16.00 -1.89
C ILE A 336 3.02 -15.12 -0.75
N VAL A 337 1.75 -15.25 -0.36
CA VAL A 337 1.10 -14.32 0.58
C VAL A 337 0.21 -15.06 1.59
N PRO A 338 0.17 -14.67 2.88
CA PRO A 338 -0.77 -15.20 3.86
C PRO A 338 -2.23 -15.11 3.41
N LEU A 339 -3.09 -16.02 3.88
CA LEU A 339 -4.49 -16.11 3.43
C LEU A 339 -5.33 -14.86 3.75
N ASP A 340 -4.93 -14.07 4.74
CA ASP A 340 -5.62 -12.85 5.19
C ASP A 340 -5.01 -11.57 4.61
N THR A 341 -4.08 -11.67 3.67
CA THR A 341 -3.43 -10.51 3.02
C THR A 341 -4.45 -9.64 2.28
N SER A 342 -4.40 -8.32 2.45
CA SER A 342 -5.27 -7.37 1.74
C SER A 342 -5.01 -7.36 0.23
N ALA A 343 -6.00 -6.99 -0.58
CA ALA A 343 -5.78 -6.93 -2.03
C ALA A 343 -4.73 -5.87 -2.39
N GLU A 344 -4.68 -4.76 -1.64
CA GLU A 344 -3.66 -3.73 -1.80
C GLU A 344 -2.23 -4.27 -1.62
N TYR A 345 -1.98 -5.07 -0.57
CA TYR A 345 -0.66 -5.67 -0.37
C TYR A 345 -0.34 -6.73 -1.42
N MET A 346 -1.33 -7.50 -1.89
CA MET A 346 -1.11 -8.41 -3.03
C MET A 346 -0.75 -7.63 -4.30
N ARG A 347 -1.41 -6.50 -4.58
CA ARG A 347 -1.07 -5.61 -5.70
C ARG A 347 0.36 -5.08 -5.59
N LEU A 348 0.76 -4.61 -4.40
CA LEU A 348 2.14 -4.17 -4.14
C LEU A 348 3.14 -5.30 -4.36
N ALA A 349 2.91 -6.49 -3.81
CA ALA A 349 3.78 -7.65 -3.98
C ALA A 349 3.96 -8.01 -5.47
N PHE A 350 2.87 -7.99 -6.25
CA PHE A 350 2.95 -8.26 -7.69
C PHE A 350 3.74 -7.19 -8.44
N ARG A 351 3.55 -5.89 -8.11
CA ARG A 351 4.32 -4.80 -8.71
C ARG A 351 5.81 -4.96 -8.44
N GLU A 352 6.18 -5.30 -7.21
CA GLU A 352 7.57 -5.55 -6.85
C GLU A 352 8.13 -6.81 -7.55
N SER A 353 7.34 -7.87 -7.65
CA SER A 353 7.72 -9.08 -8.39
C SER A 353 8.00 -8.79 -9.85
N LEU A 354 7.12 -8.04 -10.50
CA LEU A 354 7.22 -7.64 -11.91
C LEU A 354 8.43 -6.72 -12.15
N ARG A 355 8.67 -5.75 -11.24
CA ARG A 355 9.79 -4.81 -11.30
C ARG A 355 11.14 -5.51 -11.15
N LEU A 356 11.22 -6.44 -10.19
CA LEU A 356 12.47 -7.15 -9.87
C LEU A 356 12.71 -8.39 -10.74
N GLY A 357 11.66 -8.90 -11.39
CA GLY A 357 11.71 -10.20 -12.08
C GLY A 357 11.97 -11.35 -11.10
N ALA A 358 11.39 -11.26 -9.90
CA ALA A 358 11.68 -12.18 -8.79
C ALA A 358 10.41 -12.58 -8.04
N LYS A 359 10.45 -13.73 -7.35
CA LYS A 359 9.38 -14.18 -6.46
C LYS A 359 9.38 -13.32 -5.20
N ILE A 360 8.23 -12.75 -4.85
CA ILE A 360 8.05 -11.97 -3.63
C ILE A 360 7.25 -12.79 -2.61
N GLU A 361 7.79 -12.95 -1.41
CA GLU A 361 7.08 -13.56 -0.29
C GLU A 361 6.72 -12.49 0.73
N LEU A 362 5.46 -12.48 1.16
CA LEU A 362 5.00 -11.67 2.28
C LEU A 362 5.04 -12.53 3.55
N ILE A 363 5.71 -12.04 4.60
CA ILE A 363 5.80 -12.73 5.89
C ILE A 363 5.31 -11.79 6.97
N ASP A 364 4.44 -12.28 7.85
CA ASP A 364 4.10 -11.59 9.09
C ASP A 364 5.01 -12.12 10.22
N ASP A 365 5.55 -11.26 11.08
CA ASP A 365 6.45 -11.66 12.18
C ASP A 365 5.82 -12.58 13.26
N ASN A 366 4.57 -13.00 13.08
CA ASN A 366 3.96 -14.09 13.85
C ASN A 366 4.21 -15.50 13.27
N THR A 367 4.94 -15.60 12.16
CA THR A 367 5.29 -16.88 11.53
C THR A 367 6.61 -17.37 12.14
N PRO A 368 6.65 -18.51 12.86
CA PRO A 368 7.90 -19.04 13.38
C PRO A 368 8.85 -19.30 12.21
N SER A 369 10.02 -18.66 12.22
CA SER A 369 11.09 -18.95 11.28
C SER A 369 11.46 -20.43 11.40
N THR A 370 11.10 -21.24 10.40
CA THR A 370 11.65 -22.58 10.23
C THR A 370 13.06 -22.45 9.66
N SER A 371 13.98 -21.88 10.45
CA SER A 371 15.40 -22.15 10.25
C SER A 371 15.67 -23.55 10.81
N SER A 372 15.66 -24.55 9.93
CA SER A 372 16.20 -25.87 10.19
C SER A 372 17.71 -25.78 10.39
N ASN A 373 18.13 -25.42 11.61
CA ASN A 373 19.49 -25.68 12.06
C ASN A 373 19.59 -27.17 12.40
N ASN A 374 20.00 -27.95 11.39
CA ASN A 374 20.57 -29.27 11.61
C ASN A 374 21.90 -29.10 12.35
N ASN A 375 21.89 -29.29 13.66
CA ASN A 375 23.06 -29.76 14.39
C ASN A 375 22.65 -31.03 15.13
N ASN A 376 23.13 -32.16 14.61
CA ASN A 376 23.27 -33.38 15.37
C ASN A 376 24.20 -33.10 16.56
N ASP A 377 23.79 -33.51 17.76
CA ASP A 377 24.63 -34.27 18.68
C ASP A 377 23.72 -35.00 19.68
N GLY A 378 24.04 -36.29 19.90
CA GLY A 378 23.21 -37.25 20.61
C GLY A 378 23.29 -37.14 22.13
N ASP A 379 22.23 -37.58 22.83
CA ASP A 379 22.25 -38.84 23.58
C ASP A 379 20.92 -39.11 24.32
N ASN A 380 20.43 -40.34 24.12
CA ASN A 380 19.71 -41.26 25.01
C ASN A 380 18.39 -40.91 25.76
N ASN A 381 17.35 -41.66 25.34
CA ASN A 381 16.40 -42.47 26.13
C ASN A 381 15.30 -41.80 26.99
N ASN A 382 14.05 -41.83 26.50
CA ASN A 382 13.03 -42.87 26.78
C ASN A 382 11.56 -42.36 26.73
N ASN A 383 10.76 -43.02 25.87
CA ASN A 383 9.32 -43.28 25.97
C ASN A 383 8.31 -42.17 26.38
N LYS A 384 7.57 -41.65 25.39
CA LYS A 384 6.09 -41.70 25.40
C LYS A 384 5.46 -41.44 24.01
N LYS A 385 4.59 -42.36 23.61
CA LYS A 385 3.75 -42.33 22.40
C LYS A 385 2.80 -41.14 22.35
N ASN A 386 2.59 -40.61 21.14
CA ASN A 386 1.39 -39.98 20.58
C ASN A 386 0.63 -38.90 21.37
N LYS A 387 0.65 -37.65 20.87
CA LYS A 387 -0.58 -36.91 20.49
C LYS A 387 -0.29 -35.57 19.80
N LYS A 388 -0.98 -35.35 18.68
CA LYS A 388 -1.26 -34.07 18.02
C LYS A 388 -1.69 -33.00 19.03
N ASN A 389 -1.21 -31.76 18.85
CA ASN A 389 -1.85 -30.48 19.21
C ASN A 389 -1.14 -29.41 18.34
N LYS A 390 -1.66 -28.95 17.18
CA LYS A 390 -2.83 -28.07 16.99
C LYS A 390 -3.07 -27.11 18.15
N LYS A 391 -2.75 -25.83 17.95
CA LYS A 391 -3.51 -24.66 18.47
C LYS A 391 -3.02 -23.37 17.81
N CYS A 392 -3.79 -22.89 16.82
CA CYS A 392 -3.88 -21.46 16.50
C CYS A 392 -4.75 -20.77 17.57
N CYS A 393 -4.47 -19.49 17.77
CA CYS A 393 -5.05 -18.55 18.73
C CYS A 393 -6.55 -18.77 19.03
N GLN A 394 -6.87 -18.91 20.33
CA GLN A 394 -8.21 -18.67 20.86
C GLN A 394 -8.30 -17.21 21.35
N ARG A 395 -9.31 -16.49 20.88
CA ARG A 395 -9.71 -15.16 21.35
C ARG A 395 -10.28 -15.28 22.78
N ARG A 396 -9.73 -14.54 23.74
CA ARG A 396 -10.21 -14.49 25.13
C ARG A 396 -11.60 -13.84 25.18
N ARG A 397 -12.56 -14.53 25.78
CA ARG A 397 -13.83 -13.94 26.26
C ARG A 397 -13.53 -13.03 27.45
N ARG A 398 -14.07 -11.83 27.45
CA ARG A 398 -14.47 -11.13 28.68
C ARG A 398 -15.96 -10.86 28.57
#